data_AF-A6GFL5-F1
#
_entry.id   AF-A6GFL5-F1
#
_cell.length_a   1.000
_cell.length_b   1.000
_cell.length_c   1.000
_cell.angle_alpha   90.00
_cell.angle_beta   90.00
_cell.angle_gamma   90.00
#
_symmetry.space_group_name_H-M   'P 1'
#
loop_
_entity.id
_entity.type
_entity.pdbx_description
1 polymer ?
#
loop_
_entity_poly.entity_id
_entity_poly.type
_entity_poly.pdbx_seq_one_letter_code
_entity_poly.pdbx_strand_id
1 'polypeptide(L)'
;MPTPPETATDGPSLRLVLGFAGAVTILTGVMGYARYAGSERWVSEGIQQMDARGSELDVEGCIDEVVDWYDACDQEDANAAVCLTGVDILMAHCLGAQDRTPTCELYLNPDSEVRAPTEQMREQARNPKKAGESGRWVYARCEEREMRCLNKRECACAEAYRAVDSFCRTGQQAVQL
;
A
#
# COMPACT_ATOMS: atom_id res chain seq x y z
N MET A 1 -53.95 -33.00 -38.69
CA MET A 1 -53.20 -33.65 -37.61
C MET A 1 -52.92 -32.58 -36.55
N PRO A 2 -53.28 -32.79 -35.28
CA PRO A 2 -53.01 -31.85 -34.20
C PRO A 2 -51.52 -31.86 -33.83
N THR A 3 -50.92 -30.68 -33.66
CA THR A 3 -49.54 -30.51 -33.17
C THR A 3 -49.43 -30.96 -31.71
N PRO A 4 -48.31 -31.59 -31.30
CA PRO A 4 -48.13 -31.98 -29.90
C PRO A 4 -48.05 -30.73 -29.01
N PRO A 5 -48.51 -30.83 -27.75
CA PRO A 5 -48.47 -29.72 -26.81
C PRO A 5 -47.01 -29.37 -26.48
N GLU A 6 -46.70 -28.08 -26.52
CA GLU A 6 -45.48 -27.51 -25.99
C GLU A 6 -45.38 -27.89 -24.50
N THR A 7 -44.44 -28.75 -24.14
CA THR A 7 -44.14 -29.04 -22.75
C THR A 7 -43.55 -27.78 -22.14
N ALA A 8 -44.38 -27.01 -21.44
CA ALA A 8 -43.92 -25.93 -20.58
C ALA A 8 -42.92 -26.52 -19.59
N THR A 9 -41.64 -26.24 -19.81
CA THR A 9 -40.59 -26.67 -18.90
C THR A 9 -40.65 -25.72 -17.73
N ASP A 10 -41.27 -26.15 -16.62
CA ASP A 10 -41.33 -25.36 -15.39
C ASP A 10 -39.89 -25.01 -14.96
N GLY A 11 -39.59 -23.72 -14.97
CA GLY A 11 -38.31 -23.20 -14.49
C GLY A 11 -38.09 -23.52 -13.01
N PRO A 12 -36.84 -23.42 -12.51
CA PRO A 12 -36.54 -23.70 -11.10
C PRO A 12 -37.42 -22.86 -10.15
N SER A 13 -37.88 -23.50 -9.06
CA SER A 13 -38.74 -22.86 -8.05
C SER A 13 -38.14 -21.54 -7.55
N LEU A 14 -38.94 -20.46 -7.52
CA LEU A 14 -38.52 -19.15 -7.00
C LEU A 14 -37.94 -19.24 -5.59
N ARG A 15 -38.46 -20.14 -4.74
CA ARG A 15 -37.94 -20.37 -3.38
C ARG A 15 -36.51 -20.93 -3.39
N LEU A 16 -36.22 -21.80 -4.35
CA LEU A 16 -34.89 -22.40 -4.51
C LEU A 16 -33.90 -21.35 -5.00
N VAL A 17 -34.30 -20.52 -5.97
CA VAL A 17 -33.49 -19.40 -6.48
C VAL A 17 -33.19 -18.38 -5.36
N LEU A 18 -34.20 -17.94 -4.61
CA LEU A 18 -34.02 -16.99 -3.52
C LEU A 18 -33.22 -17.59 -2.36
N GLY A 19 -33.45 -18.86 -2.03
CA GLY A 19 -32.68 -19.57 -1.01
C GLY A 19 -31.20 -19.69 -1.38
N PHE A 20 -30.90 -20.04 -2.64
CA PHE A 20 -29.54 -20.10 -3.15
C PHE A 20 -28.88 -18.71 -3.16
N ALA A 21 -29.57 -17.68 -3.66
CA ALA A 21 -29.06 -16.32 -3.67
C ALA A 21 -28.72 -15.84 -2.24
N GLY A 22 -29.61 -16.08 -1.28
CA GLY A 22 -29.36 -15.76 0.13
C GLY A 22 -28.15 -16.49 0.70
N ALA A 23 -28.01 -17.80 0.43
CA ALA A 23 -26.85 -18.57 0.87
C ALA A 23 -25.53 -18.02 0.28
N VAL A 24 -25.51 -17.68 -1.01
CA VAL A 24 -24.34 -17.07 -1.65
C VAL A 24 -23.99 -15.73 -1.00
N THR A 25 -24.97 -14.86 -0.74
CA THR A 25 -24.72 -13.56 -0.09
C THR A 25 -24.10 -13.73 1.31
N ILE A 26 -24.61 -14.67 2.11
CA ILE A 26 -24.07 -14.95 3.44
C ILE A 26 -22.64 -15.47 3.34
N LEU A 27 -22.37 -16.43 2.44
CA LEU A 27 -21.04 -16.99 2.25
C LEU A 27 -20.03 -15.93 1.83
N THR A 28 -20.38 -15.08 0.85
CA THR A 28 -19.51 -13.97 0.43
C THR A 28 -19.26 -12.99 1.57
N GLY A 29 -20.28 -12.69 2.38
CA GLY A 29 -20.13 -11.82 3.55
C GLY A 29 -19.17 -12.39 4.60
N VAL A 30 -19.30 -13.68 4.92
CA VAL A 30 -18.42 -14.36 5.88
C VAL A 30 -16.98 -14.42 5.37
N MET A 31 -16.77 -14.77 4.09
CA MET A 31 -15.43 -14.79 3.50
C MET A 31 -14.79 -13.40 3.46
N GLY A 32 -15.57 -12.37 3.09
CA GLY A 32 -15.09 -10.99 3.10
C GLY A 32 -14.69 -10.52 4.49
N TYR A 33 -15.48 -10.82 5.51
CA TYR A 33 -15.16 -10.50 6.89
C TYR A 33 -13.91 -11.25 7.39
N ALA A 34 -13.79 -12.54 7.10
CA ALA A 34 -12.63 -13.32 7.48
C ALA A 34 -11.33 -12.76 6.88
N ARG A 35 -11.35 -12.37 5.60
CA ARG A 35 -10.23 -11.71 4.93
C ARG A 35 -9.89 -10.37 5.58
N TYR A 36 -10.90 -9.55 5.87
CA TYR A 36 -10.71 -8.26 6.54
C TYR A 36 -10.07 -8.42 7.92
N ALA A 37 -10.61 -9.31 8.76
CA ALA A 37 -10.08 -9.58 10.11
C ALA A 37 -8.66 -10.18 10.07
N GLY A 38 -8.34 -10.99 9.05
CA GLY A 38 -6.98 -11.45 8.80
C GLY A 38 -6.03 -10.29 8.48
N SER A 39 -6.49 -9.34 7.66
CA SER A 39 -5.70 -8.16 7.27
C SER A 39 -5.40 -7.25 8.46
N GLU A 40 -6.36 -7.04 9.38
CA GLU A 40 -6.13 -6.27 10.61
C GLU A 40 -5.06 -6.91 11.49
N ARG A 41 -5.06 -8.25 11.60
CA ARG A 41 -4.04 -8.98 12.34
C ARG A 41 -2.66 -8.80 11.70
N TRP A 42 -2.57 -8.94 10.39
CA TRP A 42 -1.32 -8.75 9.64
C TRP A 42 -0.73 -7.35 9.84
N VAL A 43 -1.56 -6.31 9.79
CA VAL A 43 -1.14 -4.93 10.10
C VAL A 43 -0.69 -4.81 11.55
N SER A 44 -1.43 -5.38 12.50
CA SER A 44 -1.06 -5.32 13.92
C SER A 44 0.26 -6.03 14.23
N GLU A 45 0.57 -7.14 13.54
CA GLU A 45 1.84 -7.84 13.66
C GLU A 45 2.99 -7.03 13.03
N GLY A 46 2.74 -6.44 11.86
CA GLY A 46 3.68 -5.52 11.20
C GLY A 46 4.03 -4.30 12.05
N ILE A 47 3.06 -3.71 12.76
CA ILE A 47 3.31 -2.62 13.71
C ILE A 47 4.30 -3.05 14.80
N GLN A 48 4.07 -4.21 15.42
CA GLN A 48 4.96 -4.72 16.48
C GLN A 48 6.37 -5.01 15.95
N GLN A 49 6.47 -5.51 14.72
CA GLN A 49 7.76 -5.72 14.06
C GLN A 49 8.49 -4.40 13.82
N MET A 50 7.80 -3.36 13.34
CA MET A 50 8.38 -2.04 13.09
C MET A 50 8.77 -1.32 14.38
N ASP A 51 7.96 -1.43 15.44
CA ASP A 51 8.33 -0.90 16.76
C ASP A 51 9.60 -1.57 17.32
N ALA A 52 9.75 -2.88 17.11
CA ALA A 52 10.93 -3.62 17.57
C ALA A 52 12.20 -3.25 16.77
N ARG A 53 12.07 -3.11 15.46
CA ARG A 53 13.22 -2.94 14.56
C ARG A 53 13.56 -1.49 14.25
N GLY A 54 12.62 -0.55 14.38
CA GLY A 54 12.79 0.82 13.91
C GLY A 54 13.97 1.55 14.55
N SER A 55 14.35 1.22 15.79
CA SER A 55 15.53 1.78 16.45
C SER A 55 16.87 1.30 15.86
N GLU A 56 16.88 0.17 15.16
CA GLU A 56 18.05 -0.42 14.52
C GLU A 56 18.18 -0.03 13.04
N LEU A 57 17.10 0.47 12.45
CA LEU A 57 16.99 0.80 11.03
C LEU A 57 17.16 2.31 10.81
N ASP A 58 17.86 2.68 9.74
CA ASP A 58 17.79 4.04 9.21
C ASP A 58 16.49 4.25 8.40
N VAL A 59 16.30 5.45 7.85
CA VAL A 59 15.07 5.79 7.11
C VAL A 59 14.90 4.91 5.87
N GLU A 60 15.98 4.62 5.15
CA GLU A 60 15.91 3.79 3.94
C GLU A 60 15.66 2.31 4.30
N GLY A 61 16.21 1.82 5.41
CA GLY A 61 15.92 0.50 5.96
C GLY A 61 14.47 0.37 6.45
N CYS A 62 13.86 1.43 7.00
CA CYS A 62 12.42 1.43 7.27
C CYS A 62 11.61 1.28 5.98
N ILE A 63 12.03 1.90 4.88
CA ILE A 63 11.34 1.76 3.58
C ILE A 63 11.46 0.32 3.08
N ASP A 64 12.66 -0.28 3.09
CA ASP A 64 12.85 -1.68 2.68
C ASP A 64 11.95 -2.62 3.48
N GLU A 65 11.97 -2.49 4.81
CA GLU A 65 11.21 -3.36 5.69
C GLU A 65 9.70 -3.25 5.53
N VAL A 66 9.19 -2.04 5.28
CA VAL A 66 7.76 -1.85 5.03
C VAL A 66 7.36 -2.31 3.63
N VAL A 67 8.22 -2.16 2.62
CA VAL A 67 7.94 -2.69 1.29
C VAL A 67 7.96 -4.21 1.29
N ASP A 68 8.94 -4.84 1.95
CA ASP A 68 9.00 -6.30 2.12
C ASP A 68 7.76 -6.83 2.86
N TRP A 69 7.32 -6.14 3.91
CA TRP A 69 6.07 -6.45 4.61
C TRP A 69 4.84 -6.35 3.68
N TYR A 70 4.79 -5.32 2.83
CA TYR A 70 3.69 -5.14 1.87
C TYR A 70 3.70 -6.25 0.80
N ASP A 71 4.86 -6.63 0.28
CA ASP A 71 4.99 -7.68 -0.75
C ASP A 71 4.57 -9.07 -0.24
N ALA A 72 4.61 -9.29 1.08
CA ALA A 72 4.09 -10.49 1.72
C ALA A 72 2.54 -10.50 1.85
N CYS A 73 1.85 -9.38 1.61
CA CYS A 73 0.40 -9.29 1.85
C CYS A 73 -0.44 -10.29 1.04
N ASP A 74 -0.08 -10.54 -0.21
CA ASP A 74 -0.81 -11.52 -1.05
C ASP A 74 -0.64 -12.95 -0.52
N GLN A 75 0.53 -13.27 0.05
CA GLN A 75 0.83 -14.58 0.63
C GLN A 75 0.06 -14.82 1.93
N GLU A 76 -0.22 -13.74 2.67
CA GLU A 76 -0.94 -13.75 3.95
C GLU A 76 -2.47 -13.58 3.79
N ASP A 77 -2.97 -13.73 2.56
CA ASP A 77 -4.39 -13.55 2.20
C ASP A 77 -4.95 -12.18 2.65
N ALA A 78 -4.10 -11.17 2.81
CA ALA A 78 -4.49 -9.85 3.27
C ALA A 78 -5.09 -9.00 2.16
N ASN A 79 -5.97 -8.06 2.51
CA ASN A 79 -6.57 -7.15 1.55
C ASN A 79 -5.53 -6.10 1.11
N ALA A 80 -5.24 -6.04 -0.19
CA ALA A 80 -4.25 -5.11 -0.75
C ALA A 80 -4.48 -3.64 -0.38
N ALA A 81 -5.74 -3.18 -0.30
CA ALA A 81 -6.04 -1.80 0.08
C ALA A 81 -5.74 -1.54 1.57
N VAL A 82 -6.02 -2.52 2.44
CA VAL A 82 -5.63 -2.47 3.85
C VAL A 82 -4.12 -2.45 3.98
N CYS A 83 -3.42 -3.31 3.23
CA CYS A 83 -1.97 -3.34 3.22
C CYS A 83 -1.34 -2.04 2.75
N LEU A 84 -1.86 -1.46 1.66
CA LEU A 84 -1.36 -0.19 1.14
C LEU A 84 -1.54 0.95 2.16
N THR A 85 -2.67 0.98 2.87
CA THR A 85 -2.90 1.93 3.96
C THR A 85 -1.99 1.63 5.17
N GLY A 86 -1.69 0.35 5.39
CA GLY A 86 -0.76 -0.11 6.42
C GLY A 86 0.66 0.38 6.22
N VAL A 87 1.10 0.63 4.98
CA VAL A 87 2.44 1.17 4.69
C VAL A 87 2.70 2.45 5.47
N ASP A 88 1.79 3.42 5.43
CA ASP A 88 1.96 4.69 6.14
C ASP A 88 1.96 4.51 7.67
N ILE A 89 1.12 3.60 8.17
CA ILE A 89 1.04 3.26 9.60
C ILE A 89 2.37 2.65 10.06
N LEU A 90 2.85 1.62 9.37
CA LEU A 90 4.09 0.92 9.69
C LEU A 90 5.30 1.85 9.56
N MET A 91 5.32 2.73 8.55
CA MET A 91 6.35 3.76 8.41
C MET A 91 6.34 4.72 9.62
N ALA A 92 5.17 5.16 10.09
CA ALA A 92 5.09 6.01 11.27
C ALA A 92 5.70 5.35 12.51
N HIS A 93 5.43 4.05 12.71
CA HIS A 93 6.00 3.26 13.79
C HIS A 93 7.52 3.09 13.66
N CYS A 94 8.01 2.71 12.47
CA CYS A 94 9.45 2.53 12.23
C CYS A 94 10.25 3.84 12.38
N LEU A 95 9.72 4.94 11.82
CA LEU A 95 10.37 6.24 11.89
C LEU A 95 10.34 6.81 13.30
N GLY A 96 9.21 6.66 14.01
CA GLY A 96 9.01 7.16 15.38
C GLY A 96 9.80 6.42 16.46
N ALA A 97 10.42 5.28 16.13
CA ALA A 97 11.20 4.48 17.08
C ALA A 97 12.53 5.14 17.52
N GLN A 98 13.00 6.19 16.82
CA GLN A 98 14.18 6.98 17.22
C GLN A 98 14.15 8.39 16.64
N ASP A 99 14.98 9.29 17.16
CA ASP A 99 15.13 10.63 16.60
C ASP A 99 15.76 10.58 15.20
N ARG A 100 15.07 11.18 14.23
CA ARG A 100 15.44 11.28 12.83
C ARG A 100 15.84 12.69 12.44
N THR A 101 16.09 13.59 13.39
CA THR A 101 16.40 15.01 13.10
C THR A 101 17.46 15.17 12.00
N PRO A 102 18.63 14.49 12.04
CA PRO A 102 19.66 14.67 11.02
C PRO A 102 19.19 14.24 9.62
N THR A 103 18.42 13.16 9.54
CA THR A 103 17.88 12.67 8.28
C THR A 103 16.75 13.56 7.77
N CYS A 104 15.87 14.02 8.65
CA CYS A 104 14.78 14.91 8.27
C CYS A 104 15.26 16.26 7.75
N GLU A 105 16.38 16.80 8.24
CA GLU A 105 17.01 17.99 7.65
C GLU A 105 17.39 17.77 6.18
N LEU A 106 17.89 16.58 5.84
CA LEU A 106 18.18 16.21 4.45
C LEU A 106 16.90 16.08 3.63
N TYR A 107 15.88 15.39 4.13
CA TYR A 107 14.61 15.26 3.39
C TYR A 107 13.87 16.58 3.25
N LEU A 108 13.98 17.53 4.18
CA LEU A 108 13.33 18.83 4.06
C LEU A 108 14.08 19.78 3.11
N ASN A 109 15.40 19.61 2.97
CA ASN A 109 16.21 20.42 2.08
C ASN A 109 16.01 20.00 0.60
N PRO A 110 15.45 20.86 -0.28
CA PRO A 110 15.28 20.55 -1.70
C PRO A 110 16.60 20.38 -2.45
N ASP A 111 17.69 20.96 -1.94
CA ASP A 111 19.02 20.89 -2.54
C ASP A 111 19.84 19.69 -2.01
N SER A 112 19.28 18.87 -1.11
CA SER A 112 19.97 17.69 -0.59
C SER A 112 20.13 16.63 -1.68
N GLU A 113 21.17 15.82 -1.56
CA GLU A 113 21.38 14.68 -2.47
C GLU A 113 20.24 13.65 -2.41
N VAL A 114 19.55 13.56 -1.26
CA VAL A 114 18.39 12.68 -1.07
C VAL A 114 17.20 13.13 -1.93
N ARG A 115 17.04 14.44 -2.15
CA ARG A 115 16.01 15.01 -3.04
C ARG A 115 16.50 15.32 -4.45
N ALA A 116 17.81 15.35 -4.66
CA ALA A 116 18.39 15.71 -5.93
C ALA A 116 17.92 14.75 -7.03
N PRO A 117 17.39 15.27 -8.16
CA PRO A 117 17.00 14.43 -9.27
C PRO A 117 18.24 13.78 -9.89
N THR A 118 18.22 12.46 -10.07
CA THR A 118 19.25 11.76 -10.84
C THR A 118 19.17 12.11 -12.32
N GLU A 119 20.23 11.81 -13.08
CA GLU A 119 20.25 12.16 -14.50
C GLU A 119 19.13 11.46 -15.27
N GLN A 120 18.89 10.18 -14.95
CA GLN A 120 17.77 9.41 -15.50
C GLN A 120 16.42 10.08 -15.22
N MET A 121 16.23 10.67 -14.04
CA MET A 121 15.01 11.43 -13.72
C MET A 121 14.85 12.67 -14.59
N ARG A 122 15.95 13.39 -14.85
CA ARG A 122 15.94 14.59 -15.69
C ARG A 122 15.58 14.24 -17.13
N GLU A 123 16.12 13.14 -17.64
CA GLU A 123 15.86 12.64 -19.00
C GLU A 123 14.40 12.21 -19.17
N GLN A 124 13.81 11.54 -18.17
CA GLN A 124 12.41 11.10 -18.22
C GLN A 124 11.40 12.21 -17.91
N ALA A 125 11.84 13.30 -17.26
CA ALA A 125 10.95 14.39 -16.89
C ALA A 125 10.45 15.15 -18.12
N ARG A 126 9.13 15.43 -18.16
CA ARG A 126 8.54 16.31 -19.19
C ARG A 126 9.19 17.71 -19.20
N ASN A 127 9.72 18.15 -18.06
CA ASN A 127 10.54 19.35 -17.95
C ASN A 127 11.77 19.03 -17.08
N PRO A 128 12.96 18.86 -17.67
CA PRO A 128 14.19 18.53 -16.95
C PRO A 128 14.54 19.55 -15.85
N LYS A 129 14.20 20.83 -16.04
CA LYS A 129 14.48 21.89 -15.05
C LYS A 129 13.61 21.80 -13.79
N LYS A 130 12.55 21.01 -13.82
CA LYS A 130 11.64 20.75 -12.69
C LYS A 130 11.70 19.30 -12.21
N ALA A 131 12.65 18.51 -12.72
CA ALA A 131 12.92 17.19 -12.17
C ALA A 131 13.30 17.38 -10.69
N GLY A 132 12.68 16.65 -9.77
CA GLY A 132 12.90 16.80 -8.32
C GLY A 132 11.88 17.70 -7.59
N GLU A 133 11.36 18.77 -8.21
CA GLU A 133 10.37 19.66 -7.56
C GLU A 133 8.98 19.01 -7.42
N SER A 134 8.63 18.14 -8.36
CA SER A 134 7.38 17.40 -8.31
C SER A 134 7.52 16.19 -7.38
N GLY A 135 6.48 15.84 -6.62
CA GLY A 135 6.37 14.59 -5.85
C GLY A 135 6.47 13.30 -6.70
N ARG A 136 6.96 13.42 -7.94
CA ARG A 136 7.38 12.32 -8.80
C ARG A 136 8.78 11.79 -8.45
N TRP A 137 9.58 12.52 -7.66
CA TRP A 137 10.91 12.06 -7.27
C TRP A 137 10.88 10.70 -6.56
N VAL A 138 9.83 10.42 -5.79
CA VAL A 138 9.62 9.13 -5.11
C VAL A 138 9.61 7.96 -6.07
N TYR A 139 8.99 8.10 -7.25
CA TYR A 139 8.90 6.99 -8.22
C TYR A 139 10.27 6.64 -8.80
N ALA A 140 11.13 7.63 -8.96
CA ALA A 140 12.46 7.38 -9.48
C ALA A 140 13.37 6.74 -8.44
N ARG A 141 13.24 7.11 -7.16
CA ARG A 141 13.91 6.40 -6.06
C ARG A 141 13.48 4.94 -5.99
N CYS A 142 12.20 4.68 -6.17
CA CYS A 142 11.71 3.31 -6.28
C CYS A 142 12.29 2.57 -7.49
N GLU A 143 12.41 3.21 -8.66
CA GLU A 143 13.06 2.60 -9.83
C GLU A 143 14.57 2.32 -9.61
N GLU A 144 15.30 3.21 -8.94
CA GLU A 144 16.72 3.03 -8.59
C GLU A 144 16.96 1.79 -7.70
N ARG A 145 15.95 1.41 -6.92
CA ARG A 145 15.95 0.23 -6.04
C ARG A 145 15.30 -1.00 -6.66
N GLU A 146 15.05 -0.97 -7.97
CA GLU A 146 14.35 -2.03 -8.70
C GLU A 146 12.89 -2.28 -8.24
N MET A 147 12.34 -1.40 -7.39
CA MET A 147 10.96 -1.42 -6.87
C MET A 147 10.00 -0.64 -7.78
N ARG A 148 9.96 -1.00 -9.07
CA ARG A 148 9.24 -0.20 -10.07
C ARG A 148 7.72 -0.18 -9.83
N CYS A 149 7.17 1.02 -9.61
CA CYS A 149 5.73 1.22 -9.49
C CYS A 149 5.00 1.03 -10.83
N LEU A 150 4.45 -0.17 -11.08
CA LEU A 150 3.63 -0.46 -12.27
C LEU A 150 2.31 0.33 -12.24
N ASN A 151 1.62 0.30 -11.10
CA ASN A 151 0.44 1.12 -10.84
C ASN A 151 0.79 2.19 -9.81
N LYS A 152 0.76 3.46 -10.24
CA LYS A 152 1.10 4.61 -9.37
C LYS A 152 0.17 4.77 -8.17
N ARG A 153 -1.03 4.18 -8.21
CA ARG A 153 -2.01 4.24 -7.11
C ARG A 153 -1.84 3.13 -6.07
N GLU A 154 -1.00 2.13 -6.35
CA GLU A 154 -0.84 0.92 -5.53
C GLU A 154 0.64 0.64 -5.29
N CYS A 155 1.47 1.69 -5.17
CA CYS A 155 2.91 1.53 -5.03
C CYS A 155 3.37 1.78 -3.60
N ALA A 156 3.61 0.70 -2.86
CA ALA A 156 4.09 0.75 -1.48
C ALA A 156 5.37 1.56 -1.32
N CYS A 157 6.37 1.37 -2.20
CA CYS A 157 7.60 2.15 -2.15
C CYS A 157 7.34 3.67 -2.27
N ALA A 158 6.44 4.08 -3.19
CA ALA A 158 6.13 5.49 -3.36
C ALA A 158 5.36 6.07 -2.15
N GLU A 159 4.47 5.29 -1.54
CA GLU A 159 3.80 5.70 -0.29
C GLU A 159 4.80 5.78 0.87
N ALA A 160 5.70 4.81 1.02
CA ALA A 160 6.72 4.83 2.07
C ALA A 160 7.61 6.09 2.00
N TYR A 161 8.09 6.47 0.81
CA TYR A 161 8.82 7.73 0.64
C TYR A 161 7.99 8.99 0.95
N ARG A 162 6.67 8.96 0.68
CA ARG A 162 5.78 10.06 1.07
C ARG A 162 5.56 10.11 2.57
N ALA A 163 5.47 8.96 3.22
CA ALA A 163 5.38 8.86 4.67
C ALA A 163 6.60 9.50 5.34
N VAL A 164 7.82 9.29 4.80
CA VAL A 164 9.03 9.98 5.27
C VAL A 164 8.91 11.50 5.15
N ASP A 165 8.53 12.02 3.98
CA ASP A 165 8.36 13.46 3.78
C ASP A 165 7.30 14.04 4.74
N SER A 166 6.17 13.33 4.91
CA SER A 166 5.09 13.69 5.82
C SER A 166 5.57 13.74 7.27
N PHE A 167 6.23 12.67 7.74
CA PHE A 167 6.82 12.57 9.07
C PHE A 167 7.81 13.70 9.37
N CYS A 168 8.72 14.00 8.43
CA CYS A 168 9.69 15.06 8.62
C CYS A 168 9.04 16.45 8.63
N ARG A 169 8.02 16.70 7.79
CA ARG A 169 7.29 17.99 7.77
C ARG A 169 6.47 18.25 9.02
N THR A 170 6.03 17.20 9.72
CA THR A 170 5.29 17.32 10.99
C THR A 170 6.21 17.41 12.20
N GLY A 171 7.52 17.59 11.99
CA GLY A 171 8.48 17.62 13.09
C GLY A 171 8.58 16.27 13.82
N GLN A 172 8.47 15.17 13.06
CA GLN A 172 8.60 13.79 13.54
C GLN A 172 7.47 13.32 14.47
N GLN A 173 6.29 13.94 14.38
CA GLN A 173 5.16 13.63 15.27
C GLN A 173 4.11 12.72 14.62
N ALA A 174 3.97 12.79 13.29
CA ALA A 174 2.93 12.04 12.60
C ALA A 174 3.24 11.86 11.10
N VAL A 175 2.82 10.72 10.56
CA VAL A 175 2.57 10.57 9.12
C VAL A 175 1.12 11.00 8.86
N GLN A 176 0.91 12.06 8.09
CA GLN A 176 -0.44 12.44 7.64
C GLN A 176 -0.90 11.44 6.56
N LEU A 177 -1.90 10.64 6.92
CA LEU A 177 -2.66 9.72 6.07
C LEU A 177 -3.62 10.46 5.15
#